data_AF-A0A951EUF3-F1
#
_entry.id   AF-A0A951EUF3-F1
#
_cell.length_a   1.000
_cell.length_b   1.000
_cell.length_c   1.000
_cell.angle_alpha   90.00
_cell.angle_beta   90.00
_cell.angle_gamma   90.00
#
_symmetry.space_group_name_H-M   'P 1'
#
loop_
_entity.id
_entity.type
_entity.pdbx_description
1 polymer ?
#
loop_
_entity_poly.entity_id
_entity_poly.type
_entity_poly.pdbx_seq_one_letter_code
_entity_poly.pdbx_strand_id
1 'polypeptide(L)'
;LAEEIGAWASFEATYMISAATGDGVEDMLDALAAAMPEGPHLYPDDELTDLPDRLLAAELVREQVFLQTHEEVPYGATVETENYAERPDGSLRIEATIYVARAGHKPILIGEGGRRIRDIGARARAALAGLLDRPVHLLLNVKERPGWDEEAARLRAIGLDDVG
;
A
#
# COMPACT_ATOMS: atom_id res chain seq x y z
N LEU A 1 22.94 12.92 -15.42
CA LEU A 1 22.28 12.02 -14.45
C LEU A 1 22.63 10.55 -14.65
N ALA A 2 22.21 9.88 -15.74
CA ALA A 2 22.54 8.45 -15.93
C ALA A 2 24.06 8.18 -15.96
N GLU A 3 24.83 8.96 -16.73
CA GLU A 3 26.30 8.89 -16.75
C GLU A 3 26.93 9.23 -15.38
N GLU A 4 26.32 10.13 -14.60
CA GLU A 4 26.84 10.53 -13.29
C GLU A 4 26.62 9.45 -12.22
N ILE A 5 25.47 8.77 -12.26
CA ILE A 5 25.15 7.66 -11.35
C ILE A 5 25.95 6.40 -11.73
N GLY A 6 26.19 6.15 -13.01
CA GLY A 6 27.07 5.07 -13.48
C GLY A 6 28.52 5.19 -13.00
N ALA A 7 28.94 6.39 -12.55
CA ALA A 7 30.23 6.58 -11.90
C ALA A 7 30.25 6.16 -10.42
N TRP A 8 29.09 6.00 -9.77
CA TRP A 8 28.98 5.64 -8.35
C TRP A 8 28.90 4.13 -8.13
N ALA A 9 28.31 3.40 -9.10
CA ALA A 9 28.24 1.95 -9.08
C ALA A 9 28.14 1.41 -10.51
N SER A 10 28.62 0.19 -10.72
CA SER A 10 28.43 -0.52 -11.98
C SER A 10 27.06 -1.18 -11.99
N PHE A 11 26.24 -0.82 -12.98
CA PHE A 11 24.93 -1.43 -13.21
C PHE A 11 25.02 -2.36 -14.41
N GLU A 12 24.30 -3.49 -14.36
CA GLU A 12 24.20 -4.43 -15.47
C GLU A 12 23.46 -3.82 -16.66
N ALA A 13 22.41 -3.03 -16.38
CA ALA A 13 21.66 -2.29 -17.37
C ALA A 13 21.10 -0.98 -16.79
N THR A 14 20.79 -0.02 -17.65
CA THR A 14 20.14 1.25 -17.29
C THR A 14 18.98 1.51 -18.24
N TYR A 15 17.78 1.71 -17.69
CA TYR A 15 16.56 1.96 -18.44
C TYR A 15 16.06 3.38 -18.16
N MET A 16 15.74 4.11 -19.22
CA MET A 16 15.12 5.44 -19.10
C MET A 16 13.61 5.26 -19.25
N ILE A 17 12.87 5.47 -18.17
CA ILE A 17 11.43 5.23 -18.15
C ILE A 17 10.63 6.45 -17.73
N SER A 18 9.35 6.46 -18.10
CA SER A 18 8.34 7.37 -17.58
C SER A 18 7.09 6.58 -17.19
N ALA A 19 6.94 6.29 -15.89
CA ALA A 19 5.78 5.59 -15.36
C ALA A 19 4.44 6.30 -15.66
N ALA A 20 4.47 7.63 -15.78
CA ALA A 20 3.28 8.41 -16.08
C ALA A 20 2.79 8.27 -17.53
N THR A 21 3.70 8.00 -18.47
CA THR A 21 3.39 7.92 -19.92
C THR A 21 3.52 6.52 -20.50
N GLY A 22 4.16 5.61 -19.77
CA GLY A 22 4.50 4.26 -20.21
C GLY A 22 5.80 4.17 -21.02
N ASP A 23 6.46 5.30 -21.33
CA ASP A 23 7.69 5.31 -22.14
C ASP A 23 8.81 4.52 -21.47
N GLY A 24 9.49 3.67 -22.24
CA GLY A 24 10.58 2.79 -21.79
C GLY A 24 10.19 1.68 -20.80
N VAL A 25 8.93 1.58 -20.38
CA VAL A 25 8.49 0.57 -19.39
C VAL A 25 8.50 -0.84 -19.98
N GLU A 26 8.07 -0.99 -21.23
CA GLU A 26 8.02 -2.29 -21.92
C GLU A 26 9.42 -2.92 -22.06
N ASP A 27 10.41 -2.14 -22.52
CA ASP A 27 11.80 -2.58 -22.62
C ASP A 27 12.37 -3.08 -21.28
N MET A 28 12.00 -2.41 -20.18
CA MET A 28 12.41 -2.81 -18.83
C MET A 28 11.73 -4.11 -18.41
N LEU A 29 10.43 -4.28 -18.69
CA LEU A 29 9.68 -5.49 -18.37
C LEU A 29 10.23 -6.70 -19.12
N ASP A 30 10.54 -6.55 -20.41
CA ASP A 30 11.13 -7.61 -21.22
C ASP A 30 12.48 -8.07 -20.69
N ALA A 31 13.32 -7.12 -20.27
CA ALA A 31 14.61 -7.44 -19.69
C ALA A 31 14.49 -8.15 -18.34
N LEU A 32 13.55 -7.74 -17.49
CA LEU A 32 13.26 -8.42 -16.22
C LEU A 32 12.75 -9.85 -16.46
N ALA A 33 11.85 -10.03 -17.42
CA ALA A 33 11.36 -11.36 -17.80
C ALA A 33 12.50 -12.27 -18.32
N ALA A 34 13.43 -11.73 -19.12
CA ALA A 34 14.59 -12.47 -19.60
C ALA A 34 15.60 -12.82 -18.49
N ALA A 35 15.67 -12.03 -17.42
CA ALA A 35 16.56 -12.27 -16.28
C ALA A 35 16.00 -13.30 -15.28
N MET A 36 14.71 -13.67 -15.38
CA MET A 36 14.10 -14.61 -14.47
C MET A 36 14.62 -16.04 -14.68
N PRO A 37 15.00 -16.76 -13.61
CA PRO A 37 15.36 -18.17 -13.72
C PRO A 37 14.16 -19.02 -14.17
N GLU A 38 14.43 -20.05 -14.97
CA GLU A 38 13.41 -21.05 -15.31
C GLU A 38 12.89 -21.74 -14.04
N GLY A 39 11.57 -21.81 -13.90
CA GLY A 39 10.92 -22.45 -12.75
C GLY A 39 9.40 -22.56 -12.96
N PRO A 40 8.73 -23.40 -12.16
CA PRO A 40 7.27 -23.42 -12.16
C PRO A 40 6.74 -22.08 -11.66
N HIS A 41 5.56 -21.68 -12.14
CA HIS A 41 4.86 -20.56 -11.52
C HIS A 41 4.62 -20.89 -10.04
N LEU A 42 5.06 -19.99 -9.16
CA LEU A 42 4.86 -20.13 -7.72
C LEU A 42 3.41 -19.86 -7.30
N TYR A 43 2.64 -19.21 -8.17
CA TYR A 43 1.23 -18.87 -8.00
C TYR A 43 0.44 -19.29 -9.25
N PRO A 44 -0.82 -19.75 -9.12
CA PRO A 44 -1.70 -20.06 -10.25
C PRO A 44 -1.99 -18.83 -11.11
N ASP A 45 -2.15 -19.02 -12.43
CA ASP A 45 -2.41 -17.93 -13.40
C ASP A 45 -3.74 -17.18 -13.14
N ASP A 46 -4.65 -17.79 -12.39
CA ASP A 46 -6.01 -17.33 -12.10
C ASP A 46 -6.23 -16.89 -10.65
N GLU A 47 -5.20 -16.96 -9.81
CA GLU A 47 -5.27 -16.43 -8.44
C GLU A 47 -5.14 -14.89 -8.50
N LEU A 48 -6.27 -14.21 -8.78
CA LEU A 48 -6.42 -12.79 -8.50
C LEU A 48 -6.46 -12.63 -6.97
N THR A 49 -5.26 -12.41 -6.48
CA THR A 49 -4.76 -12.49 -5.12
C THR A 49 -5.46 -11.56 -4.11
N ASP A 50 -5.99 -12.14 -3.01
CA ASP A 50 -6.52 -11.38 -1.86
C ASP A 50 -5.43 -10.52 -1.16
N LEU A 51 -4.16 -10.94 -1.23
CA LEU A 51 -3.06 -10.27 -0.52
C LEU A 51 -2.67 -8.91 -1.16
N PRO A 52 -2.41 -8.81 -2.48
CA PRO A 52 -2.34 -7.55 -3.23
C PRO A 52 -3.56 -6.66 -3.07
N ASP A 53 -4.79 -7.20 -3.03
CA ASP A 53 -5.99 -6.40 -2.78
C ASP A 53 -6.01 -5.80 -1.36
N ARG A 54 -5.59 -6.60 -0.36
CA ARG A 54 -5.43 -6.13 1.02
C ARG A 54 -4.36 -5.07 1.15
N LEU A 55 -3.23 -5.24 0.45
CA LEU A 55 -2.15 -4.26 0.38
C LEU A 55 -2.64 -2.99 -0.32
N LEU A 56 -3.33 -3.12 -1.45
CA LEU A 56 -3.92 -2.01 -2.18
C LEU A 56 -4.87 -1.19 -1.29
N ALA A 57 -5.74 -1.86 -0.52
CA ALA A 57 -6.63 -1.19 0.42
C ALA A 57 -5.88 -0.43 1.51
N ALA A 58 -4.83 -1.03 2.09
CA ALA A 58 -4.00 -0.37 3.07
C ALA A 58 -3.28 0.86 2.46
N GLU A 59 -2.74 0.71 1.26
CA GLU A 59 -1.98 1.74 0.55
C GLU A 59 -2.84 2.93 0.13
N LEU A 60 -4.06 2.69 -0.37
CA LEU A 60 -4.99 3.77 -0.72
C LEU A 60 -5.45 4.55 0.52
N VAL A 61 -5.63 3.90 1.66
CA VAL A 61 -5.89 4.59 2.92
C VAL A 61 -4.66 5.37 3.38
N ARG A 62 -3.46 4.78 3.27
CA ARG A 62 -2.17 5.41 3.63
C ARG A 62 -1.90 6.66 2.78
N GLU A 63 -2.20 6.60 1.49
CA GLU A 63 -2.13 7.75 0.58
C GLU A 63 -3.05 8.88 1.07
N GLN A 64 -4.28 8.57 1.44
CA GLN A 64 -5.21 9.60 1.94
C GLN A 64 -4.78 10.17 3.31
N VAL A 65 -4.16 9.37 4.17
CA VAL A 65 -3.50 9.88 5.39
C VAL A 65 -2.39 10.86 5.00
N PHE A 66 -1.54 10.50 4.04
CA PHE A 66 -0.44 11.33 3.57
C PHE A 66 -0.91 12.67 2.98
N LEU A 67 -1.91 12.64 2.10
CA LEU A 67 -2.42 13.83 1.42
C LEU A 67 -3.16 14.80 2.34
N GLN A 68 -3.73 14.31 3.44
CA GLN A 68 -4.59 15.12 4.30
C GLN A 68 -3.89 15.56 5.59
N THR A 69 -2.83 14.89 6.01
CA THR A 69 -2.06 15.24 7.21
C THR A 69 -0.73 15.90 6.85
N HIS A 70 -0.06 16.49 7.84
CA HIS A 70 1.16 17.26 7.66
C HIS A 70 2.19 16.89 8.74
N GLU A 71 3.38 17.47 8.64
CA GLU A 71 4.47 17.30 9.60
C GLU A 71 4.85 15.82 9.77
N GLU A 72 5.03 15.32 10.99
CA GLU A 72 5.45 13.94 11.22
C GLU A 72 4.30 12.92 11.26
N VAL A 73 3.04 13.38 11.29
CA VAL A 73 1.85 12.53 11.38
C VAL A 73 1.79 11.46 10.27
N PRO A 74 1.97 11.78 8.98
CA PRO A 74 1.86 10.77 7.92
C PRO A 74 2.96 9.72 7.99
N TYR A 75 4.13 10.07 8.51
CA TYR A 75 5.27 9.15 8.66
C TYR A 75 5.17 8.29 9.93
N GLY A 76 4.41 8.75 10.93
CA GLY A 76 4.12 8.02 12.16
C GLY A 76 2.90 7.10 12.08
N ALA A 77 2.30 6.96 10.89
CA ALA A 77 1.10 6.17 10.65
C ALA A 77 1.38 4.94 9.77
N THR A 78 0.89 3.79 10.18
CA THR A 78 0.89 2.54 9.39
C THR A 78 -0.55 2.09 9.20
N VAL A 79 -0.87 1.53 8.03
CA VAL A 79 -2.22 1.02 7.75
C VAL A 79 -2.14 -0.48 7.52
N GLU A 80 -3.05 -1.22 8.14
CA GLU A 80 -3.22 -2.65 7.91
C GLU A 80 -4.67 -2.96 7.57
N THR A 81 -4.89 -3.86 6.61
CA THR A 81 -6.21 -4.40 6.31
C THR A 81 -6.46 -5.63 7.20
N GLU A 82 -7.30 -5.48 8.23
CA GLU A 82 -7.64 -6.53 9.19
C GLU A 82 -8.63 -7.54 8.60
N ASN A 83 -9.56 -7.08 7.76
CA ASN A 83 -10.57 -7.93 7.13
C ASN A 83 -10.81 -7.52 5.68
N TYR A 84 -10.95 -8.51 4.81
CA TYR A 84 -11.32 -8.37 3.41
C TYR A 84 -12.26 -9.52 3.08
N ALA A 85 -13.53 -9.21 2.86
CA ALA A 85 -14.57 -10.21 2.69
C ALA A 85 -15.58 -9.79 1.64
N GLU A 86 -15.84 -10.68 0.69
CA GLU A 86 -16.94 -10.54 -0.24
C GLU A 86 -18.28 -10.81 0.46
N ARG A 87 -19.27 -9.96 0.17
CA ARG A 87 -20.61 -10.07 0.72
C ARG A 87 -21.53 -10.77 -0.28
N PRO A 88 -22.66 -11.36 0.18
CA PRO A 88 -23.60 -12.07 -0.70
C PRO A 88 -24.20 -11.22 -1.83
N ASP A 89 -24.15 -9.89 -1.73
CA ASP A 89 -24.62 -8.95 -2.74
C ASP A 89 -23.54 -8.56 -3.77
N GLY A 90 -22.36 -9.20 -3.72
CA GLY A 90 -21.21 -8.92 -4.58
C GLY A 90 -20.40 -7.68 -4.17
N SER A 91 -20.76 -7.01 -3.07
CA SER A 91 -19.98 -5.90 -2.52
C SER A 91 -18.83 -6.40 -1.64
N LEU A 92 -17.80 -5.57 -1.49
CA LEU A 92 -16.69 -5.83 -0.59
C LEU A 92 -16.90 -5.16 0.76
N ARG A 93 -16.60 -5.90 1.83
CA ARG A 93 -16.37 -5.33 3.15
C ARG A 93 -14.87 -5.34 3.43
N ILE A 94 -14.33 -4.16 3.69
CA ILE A 94 -12.93 -3.96 4.04
C ILE A 94 -12.86 -3.27 5.40
N GLU A 95 -12.11 -3.85 6.32
CA GLU A 95 -11.81 -3.25 7.62
C GLU A 95 -10.32 -2.97 7.68
N ALA A 96 -9.96 -1.69 7.81
CA ALA A 96 -8.57 -1.26 7.90
C ALA A 96 -8.33 -0.48 9.20
N THR A 97 -7.17 -0.71 9.80
CA THR A 97 -6.72 0.00 11.00
C THR A 97 -5.52 0.87 10.66
N ILE A 98 -5.64 2.14 11.04
CA ILE A 98 -4.53 3.10 11.04
C ILE A 98 -3.90 3.07 12.43
N TYR A 99 -2.69 2.55 12.51
CA TYR A 99 -1.87 2.56 13.72
C TYR A 99 -1.06 3.84 13.79
N VAL A 100 -1.00 4.45 14.97
CA VAL A 100 -0.10 5.57 15.26
C VAL A 100 0.80 5.27 16.44
N ALA A 101 2.07 5.63 16.31
CA ALA A 101 3.06 5.44 17.37
C ALA A 101 2.89 6.43 18.53
N ARG A 102 2.46 7.67 18.25
CA ARG A 102 2.28 8.73 19.26
C ARG A 102 0.80 8.99 19.52
N ALA A 103 0.42 9.03 20.79
CA ALA A 103 -0.96 9.31 21.22
C ALA A 103 -1.52 10.62 20.65
N GLY A 104 -0.67 11.65 20.49
CA GLY A 104 -1.05 12.94 19.92
C GLY A 104 -1.46 12.90 18.44
N HIS A 105 -1.08 11.87 17.69
CA HIS A 105 -1.39 11.76 16.25
C HIS A 105 -2.82 11.26 16.00
N LYS A 106 -3.38 10.44 16.90
CA LYS A 106 -4.73 9.90 16.73
C LYS A 106 -5.82 10.99 16.68
N PRO A 107 -5.85 11.99 17.58
CA PRO A 107 -6.78 13.11 17.45
C PRO A 107 -6.66 13.87 16.13
N ILE A 108 -5.45 13.98 15.58
CA ILE A 108 -5.19 14.66 14.30
C ILE A 108 -5.83 13.89 13.15
N LEU A 109 -5.63 12.56 13.10
CA LEU A 109 -6.23 11.66 12.10
C LEU A 109 -7.76 11.63 12.18
N ILE A 110 -8.32 11.58 13.39
CA ILE A 110 -9.77 11.60 13.59
C ILE A 110 -10.33 12.96 13.15
N GLY A 111 -9.67 14.05 13.55
CA GLY A 111 -10.13 15.41 13.33
C GLY A 111 -11.35 15.76 14.17
N GLU A 112 -11.69 17.05 14.21
CA GLU A 112 -12.82 17.53 15.00
C GLU A 112 -14.13 16.84 14.58
N GLY A 113 -14.82 16.23 15.55
CA GLY A 113 -16.06 15.48 15.32
C GLY A 113 -15.92 14.30 14.35
N GLY A 114 -14.70 13.79 14.11
CA GLY A 114 -14.43 12.72 13.15
C GLY A 114 -14.44 13.18 11.68
N ARG A 115 -14.38 14.49 11.40
CA ARG A 115 -14.49 15.02 10.03
C ARG A 115 -13.37 14.51 9.13
N ARG A 116 -12.13 14.42 9.63
CA ARG A 116 -10.97 14.03 8.82
C ARG A 116 -10.99 12.54 8.49
N ILE A 117 -11.20 11.66 9.48
CA ILE A 117 -11.25 10.22 9.22
C ILE A 117 -12.39 9.84 8.27
N ARG A 118 -13.51 10.59 8.28
CA ARG A 118 -14.58 10.41 7.30
C ARG A 118 -14.16 10.83 5.89
N ASP A 119 -13.40 11.91 5.70
CA ASP A 119 -12.90 12.33 4.38
C ASP A 119 -11.83 11.34 3.86
N ILE A 120 -10.91 10.90 4.71
CA ILE A 120 -9.95 9.80 4.42
C ILE A 120 -10.69 8.57 3.91
N GLY A 121 -11.66 8.08 4.69
CA GLY A 121 -12.44 6.90 4.32
C GLY A 121 -13.26 7.09 3.04
N ALA A 122 -13.86 8.27 2.84
CA ALA A 122 -14.65 8.55 1.65
C ALA A 122 -13.81 8.52 0.36
N ARG A 123 -12.62 9.13 0.37
CA ARG A 123 -11.73 9.18 -0.79
C ARG A 123 -11.06 7.82 -1.07
N ALA A 124 -10.57 7.15 -0.03
CA ALA A 124 -9.99 5.81 -0.18
C ALA A 124 -11.02 4.80 -0.71
N ARG A 125 -12.26 4.85 -0.19
CA ARG A 125 -13.37 4.01 -0.67
C ARG A 125 -13.71 4.28 -2.13
N ALA A 126 -13.71 5.55 -2.56
CA ALA A 126 -13.99 5.90 -3.95
C ALA A 126 -12.92 5.36 -4.90
N ALA A 127 -11.64 5.48 -4.53
CA ALA A 127 -10.54 4.91 -5.30
C ALA A 127 -10.62 3.37 -5.37
N LEU A 128 -10.85 2.71 -4.22
CA LEU A 128 -11.03 1.26 -4.15
C LEU A 128 -12.19 0.77 -5.01
N ALA A 129 -13.34 1.43 -4.94
CA ALA A 129 -14.50 1.05 -5.74
C ALA A 129 -14.24 1.18 -7.25
N GLY A 130 -13.46 2.18 -7.66
CA GLY A 130 -13.07 2.36 -9.06
C GLY A 130 -12.08 1.32 -9.55
N LEU A 131 -11.10 0.93 -8.72
CA LEU A 131 -10.07 -0.04 -9.08
C LEU A 131 -10.59 -1.48 -9.08
N LEU A 132 -11.48 -1.82 -8.14
CA LEU A 132 -12.04 -3.17 -7.98
C LEU A 132 -13.33 -3.38 -8.78
N ASP A 133 -13.82 -2.35 -9.46
CA ASP A 133 -15.06 -2.33 -10.26
C ASP A 133 -16.29 -2.90 -9.53
N ARG A 134 -16.35 -2.69 -8.20
CA ARG A 134 -17.48 -3.15 -7.37
C ARG A 134 -17.70 -2.27 -6.14
N PRO A 135 -18.91 -2.29 -5.53
CA PRO A 135 -19.19 -1.49 -4.34
C PRO A 135 -18.30 -1.89 -3.15
N VAL A 136 -17.73 -0.90 -2.47
CA VAL A 136 -16.86 -1.11 -1.30
C VAL A 136 -17.46 -0.48 -0.04
N HIS A 137 -17.54 -1.27 1.02
CA HIS A 137 -17.84 -0.87 2.38
C HIS A 137 -16.54 -0.83 3.19
N LEU A 138 -15.88 0.33 3.22
CA LEU A 138 -14.65 0.56 3.97
C LEU A 138 -14.95 1.04 5.40
N LEU A 139 -14.45 0.32 6.39
CA LEU A 139 -14.48 0.70 7.80
C LEU A 139 -13.05 1.02 8.26
N LEU A 140 -12.88 2.18 8.88
CA LEU A 140 -11.59 2.64 9.38
C LEU A 140 -11.59 2.71 10.90
N ASN A 141 -10.54 2.17 11.51
CA ASN A 141 -10.22 2.34 12.92
C ASN A 141 -8.90 3.10 13.08
N VAL A 142 -8.76 3.87 14.15
CA VAL A 142 -7.49 4.50 14.52
C VAL A 142 -7.08 3.99 15.89
N LYS A 143 -5.98 3.23 15.95
CA LYS A 143 -5.46 2.63 17.18
C LYS A 143 -4.10 3.23 17.51
N GLU A 144 -3.88 3.49 18.79
CA GLU A 144 -2.55 3.84 19.30
C GLU A 144 -1.80 2.53 19.54
N ARG A 145 -0.58 2.46 19.02
CA ARG A 145 0.31 1.32 19.26
C ARG A 145 1.73 1.85 19.48
N PRO A 146 2.06 2.23 20.73
CA PRO A 146 3.42 2.63 21.09
C PRO A 146 4.41 1.50 20.77
N GLY A 147 5.57 1.81 20.19
CA GLY A 147 6.58 0.81 19.80
C GLY A 147 6.21 -0.01 18.56
N TRP A 148 5.20 0.39 17.78
CA TRP A 148 4.89 -0.25 16.50
C TRP A 148 5.98 -0.06 15.44
N ASP A 149 6.79 1.00 15.60
CA ASP A 149 7.99 1.26 14.81
C ASP A 149 9.14 0.28 15.10
N GLU A 150 9.00 -0.62 16.09
CA GLU A 150 9.94 -1.72 16.27
C GLU A 150 9.85 -2.68 15.06
N GLU A 151 10.98 -2.79 14.35
CA GLU A 151 11.22 -3.49 13.07
C GLU A 151 10.32 -4.71 12.79
N ALA A 152 10.12 -5.58 13.79
CA ALA A 152 9.43 -6.88 13.66
C ALA A 152 7.90 -6.80 13.40
N ALA A 153 7.26 -5.67 13.68
CA ALA A 153 5.84 -5.48 13.38
C ALA A 153 5.64 -5.00 11.94
N ARG A 154 6.51 -4.08 11.51
CA ARG A 154 6.55 -3.54 10.16
C ARG A 154 6.95 -4.60 9.12
N LEU A 155 7.94 -5.44 9.43
CA LEU A 155 8.38 -6.56 8.58
C LEU A 155 7.22 -7.55 8.31
N ARG A 156 6.46 -7.90 9.35
CA ARG A 156 5.22 -8.68 9.27
C ARG A 156 4.22 -8.13 8.28
N ALA A 157 3.95 -6.82 8.38
CA ALA A 157 2.94 -6.14 7.58
C ALA A 157 3.31 -6.03 6.09
N ILE A 158 4.60 -6.00 5.77
CA ILE A 158 5.10 -5.95 4.37
C ILE A 158 5.55 -7.31 3.84
N GLY A 159 5.30 -8.40 4.58
CA GLY A 159 5.61 -9.77 4.15
C GLY A 159 7.10 -10.12 4.17
N LEU A 160 7.91 -9.41 4.94
CA LEU A 160 9.36 -9.59 5.07
C LEU A 160 9.77 -10.27 6.39
N ASP A 161 8.88 -11.04 7.01
CA ASP A 161 9.30 -11.88 8.12
C ASP A 161 10.23 -12.97 7.61
N ASP A 162 11.44 -12.99 8.15
CA ASP A 162 12.40 -14.07 7.97
C ASP A 162 11.70 -15.41 8.21
N VAL A 163 11.65 -16.24 7.17
CA VAL A 163 11.24 -17.64 7.26
C VAL A 163 12.41 -18.39 7.90
N GLY A 164 12.56 -18.23 9.22
CA GLY A 164 13.43 -19.04 10.05
C GLY A 164 12.79 -20.38 10.38
#